data_AF-A0A2V8N6H2-F1
#
_entry.id   AF-A0A2V8N6H2-F1
#
_cell.length_a   1.000
_cell.length_b   1.000
_cell.length_c   1.000
_cell.angle_alpha   90.00
_cell.angle_beta   90.00
_cell.angle_gamma   90.00
#
_symmetry.space_group_name_H-M   'P 1'
#
loop_
_entity.id
_entity.type
_entity.pdbx_description
1 polymer ?
#
loop_
_entity_poly.entity_id
_entity_poly.type
_entity_poly.pdbx_seq_one_letter_code
_entity_poly.pdbx_strand_id
1 'polypeptide(L)'
;MRAPIKRKSSLKRRILLLAVLCALGWPLAAWVCAQSLVVKSELRSSDAIVILSGSSTYIERTAWAAGLYREGRAPIIILTNDGLIGGWNKAEQRNPFFYELAAKELEQQGVPANKIQFALEPALGT
;
A
#
# COMPACT_ATOMS: atom_id res chain seq x y z
N MET A 1 34.46 41.93 40.42
CA MET A 1 33.25 41.11 40.20
C MET A 1 33.24 40.62 38.76
N ARG A 2 33.37 39.30 38.50
CA ARG A 2 33.24 38.73 37.15
C ARG A 2 31.84 38.11 37.02
N ALA A 3 31.03 38.63 36.09
CA ALA A 3 29.69 38.12 35.82
C ALA A 3 29.74 36.73 35.14
N PRO A 4 28.81 35.81 35.45
CA PRO A 4 28.80 34.49 34.85
C PRO A 4 28.33 34.55 33.39
N ILE A 5 29.10 33.92 32.50
CA ILE A 5 28.78 33.78 31.07
C ILE A 5 27.50 32.93 30.93
N LYS A 6 26.44 33.51 30.36
CA LYS A 6 25.16 32.85 30.09
C LYS A 6 25.33 31.64 29.15
N ARG A 7 25.49 30.45 29.73
CA ARG A 7 25.50 29.13 29.06
C ARG A 7 24.10 28.67 28.57
N LYS A 8 23.21 29.58 28.18
CA LYS A 8 21.83 29.27 27.76
C LYS A 8 21.68 28.94 26.26
N SER A 9 22.65 29.30 25.41
CA SER A 9 22.54 29.07 23.96
C SER A 9 22.83 27.63 23.54
N SER A 10 23.63 26.88 24.31
CA SER A 10 23.99 25.49 23.97
C SER A 10 22.81 24.54 24.08
N LEU A 11 21.91 24.73 25.06
CA LEU A 11 20.73 23.90 25.22
C LEU A 11 19.74 24.11 24.08
N LYS A 12 19.47 25.36 23.69
CA LYS A 12 18.62 25.69 22.54
C LYS A 12 19.20 25.13 21.24
N ARG A 13 20.52 25.24 21.04
CA ARG A 13 21.21 24.67 19.88
C ARG A 13 21.11 23.14 19.86
N ARG A 14 21.25 22.48 21.00
CA ARG A 14 21.09 21.01 21.13
C ARG A 14 19.66 20.56 20.81
N ILE A 15 18.66 21.26 21.33
CA ILE A 15 17.24 20.97 21.04
C ILE A 15 16.96 21.18 19.55
N LEU A 16 17.45 22.26 18.96
CA LEU A 16 17.30 22.51 17.52
C LEU A 16 17.97 21.42 16.68
N LEU A 17 19.18 21.01 17.05
CA LEU A 17 19.89 19.91 16.37
C LEU A 17 19.14 18.59 16.48
N LEU A 18 18.61 18.25 17.65
CA LEU A 18 17.78 17.06 17.83
C LEU A 18 16.49 17.14 17.01
N ALA A 19 15.83 18.29 16.99
CA ALA A 19 14.62 18.48 16.19
C ALA A 19 14.90 18.29 14.68
N VAL A 20 16.02 18.85 14.19
CA VAL A 20 16.45 18.67 12.79
C VAL A 20 16.81 17.21 12.52
N LEU A 21 17.56 16.55 13.42
CA LEU A 21 17.90 15.13 13.28
C LEU A 21 16.66 14.25 13.27
N CYS A 22 15.70 14.50 14.14
CA CYS A 22 14.42 13.78 14.14
C CYS A 22 13.64 14.05 12.86
N ALA A 23 13.53 15.31 12.42
CA ALA A 23 12.81 15.67 11.19
C ALA A 23 13.44 15.05 9.93
N LEU A 24 14.76 14.90 9.89
CA LEU A 24 15.45 14.25 8.77
C LEU A 24 15.47 12.72 8.89
N GLY A 25 15.50 12.18 10.12
CA GLY A 25 15.54 10.76 10.39
C GLY A 25 14.17 10.07 10.32
N TRP A 26 13.08 10.81 10.57
CA TRP A 26 11.73 10.23 10.65
C TRP A 26 11.27 9.54 9.35
N PRO A 27 11.55 10.02 8.12
CA PRO A 27 11.06 9.36 6.92
C PRO A 27 11.72 7.99 6.72
N LEU A 28 13.01 7.89 7.02
CA LEU A 28 13.75 6.62 6.98
C LEU A 28 13.25 5.65 8.04
N ALA A 29 13.04 6.13 9.27
CA ALA A 29 12.48 5.31 10.35
C ALA A 29 11.07 4.82 9.99
N ALA A 30 10.20 5.70 9.48
CA ALA A 30 8.85 5.36 9.04
C ALA A 30 8.86 4.32 7.91
N TRP A 31 9.78 4.46 6.95
CA TRP A 31 9.94 3.48 5.86
C TRP A 31 10.37 2.11 6.38
N VAL A 32 11.34 2.04 7.29
CA VAL A 32 11.77 0.77 7.92
C VAL A 32 10.62 0.14 8.71
N CYS A 33 9.90 0.93 9.50
CA CYS A 33 8.73 0.44 10.24
C CYS A 33 7.63 -0.06 9.30
N ALA A 34 7.38 0.61 8.18
CA ALA A 34 6.39 0.17 7.19
C ALA A 34 6.74 -1.21 6.60
N GLN A 35 8.01 -1.49 6.34
CA GLN A 35 8.45 -2.81 5.87
C GLN A 35 8.18 -3.91 6.91
N SER A 36 8.29 -3.59 8.22
CA SER A 36 8.01 -4.56 9.28
C SER A 36 6.53 -4.96 9.39
N LEU A 37 5.62 -4.15 8.83
CA LEU A 37 4.19 -4.46 8.77
C LEU A 37 3.84 -5.45 7.65
N VAL A 38 4.74 -5.66 6.69
CA VAL A 38 4.51 -6.57 5.57
C VAL A 38 4.86 -8.00 5.98
N VAL A 39 3.83 -8.76 6.35
CA VAL A 39 3.98 -10.19 6.64
C VAL A 39 3.87 -10.97 5.33
N LYS A 40 4.93 -11.70 4.99
CA LYS A 40 4.92 -12.66 3.86
C LYS A 40 4.80 -14.07 4.42
N SER A 41 3.71 -14.75 4.10
CA SER A 41 3.55 -16.18 4.33
C SER A 41 3.59 -16.90 2.98
N GLU A 42 4.51 -17.85 2.84
CA GLU A 42 4.56 -18.68 1.66
C GLU A 42 3.52 -19.80 1.79
N LEU A 43 2.55 -19.81 0.87
CA LEU A 43 1.59 -20.88 0.72
C LEU A 43 1.89 -21.61 -0.59
N ARG A 44 2.01 -22.94 -0.50
CA ARG A 44 2.30 -23.76 -1.68
C ARG A 44 1.17 -23.67 -2.70
N SER A 45 -0.07 -23.67 -2.22
CA SER A 45 -1.32 -23.59 -2.98
C SER A 45 -2.43 -23.00 -2.11
N SER A 46 -3.38 -22.30 -2.73
CA SER A 46 -4.62 -21.82 -2.11
C SER A 46 -5.80 -21.93 -3.07
N ASP A 47 -7.02 -21.86 -2.54
CA ASP A 47 -8.24 -21.90 -3.37
C ASP A 47 -8.49 -20.58 -4.11
N ALA A 48 -7.96 -19.47 -3.59
CA ALA A 48 -8.07 -18.15 -4.19
C ALA A 48 -6.92 -17.23 -3.75
N ILE A 49 -6.67 -16.18 -4.54
CA ILE A 49 -5.90 -15.01 -4.14
C ILE A 49 -6.88 -13.87 -3.90
N VAL A 50 -6.95 -13.33 -2.69
CA VAL A 50 -7.80 -12.19 -2.38
C VAL A 50 -6.97 -10.91 -2.41
N ILE A 51 -7.38 -9.95 -3.25
CA ILE A 51 -6.84 -8.61 -3.28
C ILE A 51 -7.78 -7.70 -2.53
N LEU A 52 -7.31 -7.22 -1.38
CA LEU A 52 -7.97 -6.14 -0.67
C LEU A 52 -7.83 -4.87 -1.52
N SER A 53 -8.93 -4.23 -1.90
CA SER A 53 -8.91 -2.96 -2.63
C SER A 53 -8.64 -1.81 -1.67
N GLY A 54 -8.43 -0.61 -2.22
CA GLY A 54 -8.38 0.61 -1.42
C GLY A 54 -7.06 1.32 -1.29
N SER A 55 -6.22 1.22 -2.30
CA SER A 55 -4.99 1.98 -2.33
C SER A 55 -4.63 2.39 -3.74
N SER A 56 -3.96 3.54 -3.85
CA SER A 56 -3.27 3.96 -5.07
C SER A 56 -2.15 3.00 -5.47
N THR A 57 -1.70 2.13 -4.56
CA THR A 57 -0.72 1.06 -4.82
C THR A 57 -1.35 -0.18 -5.48
N TYR A 58 -2.45 -0.02 -6.22
CA TYR A 58 -3.14 -1.16 -6.85
C TYR A 58 -2.23 -1.87 -7.86
N ILE A 59 -1.40 -1.13 -8.60
CA ILE A 59 -0.52 -1.65 -9.66
C ILE A 59 0.46 -2.71 -9.14
N GLU A 60 1.22 -2.40 -8.09
CA GLU A 60 2.19 -3.33 -7.52
C GLU A 60 1.50 -4.58 -6.94
N ARG A 61 0.35 -4.37 -6.29
CA ARG A 61 -0.44 -5.42 -5.65
C ARG A 61 -1.04 -6.39 -6.66
N THR A 62 -1.60 -5.87 -7.75
CA THR A 62 -2.17 -6.68 -8.83
C THR A 62 -1.09 -7.37 -9.64
N ALA A 63 0.05 -6.71 -9.90
CA ALA A 63 1.19 -7.35 -10.56
C ALA A 63 1.72 -8.54 -9.75
N TRP A 64 1.83 -8.39 -8.43
CA TRP A 64 2.22 -9.49 -7.54
C TRP A 64 1.21 -10.64 -7.57
N ALA A 65 -0.08 -10.34 -7.43
CA ALA A 65 -1.14 -11.34 -7.49
C ALA A 65 -1.20 -12.08 -8.84
N ALA A 66 -1.01 -11.37 -9.95
CA ALA A 66 -0.92 -11.97 -11.28
C ALA A 66 0.29 -12.91 -11.41
N GLY A 67 1.43 -12.54 -10.79
CA GLY A 67 2.59 -13.42 -10.67
C GLY A 67 2.25 -14.74 -9.97
N LEU A 68 1.64 -14.67 -8.79
CA LEU A 68 1.20 -15.85 -8.03
C LEU A 68 0.18 -16.70 -8.80
N TYR A 69 -0.74 -16.08 -9.53
CA TYR A 69 -1.69 -16.78 -10.38
C TYR A 69 -0.99 -17.54 -11.52
N ARG A 70 -0.01 -16.91 -12.21
CA ARG A 70 0.77 -17.57 -13.27
C ARG A 70 1.62 -18.72 -12.77
N GLU A 71 2.09 -18.64 -11.52
CA GLU A 71 2.77 -19.76 -10.84
C GLU A 71 1.82 -20.92 -10.49
N GLY A 72 0.51 -20.78 -10.72
CA GLY A 72 -0.48 -21.79 -10.37
C GLY A 72 -0.76 -21.88 -8.88
N ARG A 73 -0.44 -20.82 -8.10
CA ARG A 73 -0.66 -20.81 -6.64
C ARG A 73 -2.14 -20.82 -6.27
N ALA A 74 -3.00 -20.27 -7.14
CA ALA A 74 -4.44 -20.31 -6.97
C ALA A 74 -5.17 -20.33 -8.32
N PRO A 75 -6.36 -20.94 -8.39
CA PRO A 75 -7.13 -21.03 -9.63
C PRO A 75 -7.92 -19.76 -9.97
N ILE A 76 -8.13 -18.85 -9.01
CA ILE A 76 -8.91 -17.61 -9.16
C ILE A 76 -8.33 -16.46 -8.34
N ILE A 77 -8.69 -15.24 -8.73
CA ILE A 77 -8.40 -14.01 -7.99
C ILE A 77 -9.71 -13.33 -7.62
N ILE A 78 -9.83 -12.88 -6.37
CA ILE A 78 -11.00 -12.15 -5.86
C ILE A 78 -10.58 -10.71 -5.58
N LEU A 79 -11.26 -9.75 -6.18
CA LEU A 79 -11.13 -8.33 -5.91
C LEU A 79 -12.24 -7.90 -4.95
N THR A 80 -11.85 -7.32 -3.82
CA THR A 80 -12.83 -6.67 -2.91
C THR A 80 -13.16 -5.27 -3.41
N ASN A 81 -14.23 -4.68 -2.90
CA ASN A 81 -14.57 -3.27 -3.13
C ASN A 81 -14.64 -2.52 -1.80
N ASP A 82 -13.80 -1.50 -1.65
CA ASP A 82 -13.78 -0.62 -0.48
C ASP A 82 -14.45 0.74 -0.76
N GLY A 83 -15.02 0.91 -1.96
CA GLY A 83 -15.74 2.11 -2.38
C GLY A 83 -14.83 3.29 -2.75
N LEU A 84 -13.50 3.15 -2.69
CA LEU A 84 -12.59 4.23 -3.04
C LEU A 84 -12.46 4.41 -4.56
N ILE A 85 -12.44 5.67 -4.96
CA ILE A 85 -12.40 6.10 -6.36
C ILE A 85 -10.99 6.61 -6.68
N GLY A 86 -10.47 6.20 -7.84
CA GLY A 86 -9.21 6.68 -8.39
C GLY A 86 -9.31 8.07 -9.05
N GLY A 87 -8.22 8.50 -9.67
CA GLY A 87 -8.17 9.74 -10.44
C GLY A 87 -8.91 9.64 -11.78
N TRP A 88 -8.97 10.77 -12.49
CA TRP A 88 -9.63 10.87 -13.80
C TRP A 88 -9.02 9.92 -14.83
N ASN A 89 -9.85 9.05 -15.40
CA ASN A 89 -9.49 8.18 -16.51
C ASN A 89 -9.98 8.77 -17.84
N LYS A 90 -9.03 9.05 -18.74
CA LYS A 90 -9.34 9.62 -20.07
C LYS A 90 -10.09 8.67 -21.00
N ALA A 91 -9.84 7.36 -20.91
CA ALA A 91 -10.51 6.39 -21.77
C ALA A 91 -11.98 6.22 -21.40
N GLU A 92 -12.27 6.24 -20.10
CA GLU A 92 -13.63 6.04 -19.57
C GLU A 92 -14.40 7.34 -19.31
N GLN A 93 -13.74 8.50 -19.41
CA GLN A 93 -14.31 9.83 -19.14
C GLN A 93 -14.99 9.91 -17.76
N ARG A 94 -14.41 9.23 -16.76
CA ARG A 94 -14.87 9.22 -15.37
C ARG A 94 -13.73 8.90 -14.41
N ASN A 95 -14.02 8.98 -13.12
CA ASN A 95 -13.16 8.44 -12.07
C ASN A 95 -13.59 6.99 -11.76
N PRO A 96 -12.83 5.97 -12.17
CA PRO A 96 -13.15 4.58 -11.88
C PRO A 96 -12.84 4.22 -10.42
N PHE A 97 -13.49 3.19 -9.91
CA PHE A 97 -13.13 2.60 -8.61
C PHE A 97 -11.79 1.89 -8.70
N PHE A 98 -11.07 1.79 -7.57
CA PHE A 98 -9.79 1.09 -7.55
C PHE A 98 -9.90 -0.39 -7.89
N TYR A 99 -11.02 -1.05 -7.55
CA TYR A 99 -11.23 -2.46 -7.95
C TYR A 99 -11.38 -2.61 -9.47
N GLU A 100 -11.93 -1.62 -10.17
CA GLU A 100 -12.05 -1.62 -11.63
C GLU A 100 -10.68 -1.42 -12.28
N LEU A 101 -9.87 -0.52 -11.72
CA LEU A 101 -8.48 -0.31 -12.15
C LEU A 101 -7.63 -1.57 -11.91
N ALA A 102 -7.80 -2.22 -10.77
CA ALA A 102 -7.14 -3.47 -10.42
C ALA A 102 -7.53 -4.62 -11.37
N ALA A 103 -8.80 -4.76 -11.72
CA ALA A 103 -9.27 -5.76 -12.68
C ALA A 103 -8.60 -5.58 -14.04
N LYS A 104 -8.56 -4.35 -14.55
CA LYS A 104 -7.89 -4.03 -15.82
C LYS A 104 -6.41 -4.34 -15.80
N GLU A 105 -5.72 -4.02 -14.71
CA GLU A 105 -4.31 -4.35 -14.56
C GLU A 105 -4.09 -5.87 -14.54
N LEU A 106 -4.93 -6.64 -13.83
CA LEU A 106 -4.85 -8.11 -13.83
C LEU A 106 -5.04 -8.69 -15.24
N GLU A 107 -6.01 -8.19 -16.00
CA GLU A 107 -6.23 -8.59 -17.40
C GLU A 107 -5.01 -8.26 -18.27
N GLN A 108 -4.43 -7.06 -18.12
CA GLN A 108 -3.21 -6.66 -18.82
C GLN A 108 -2.00 -7.55 -18.48
N GLN A 109 -1.96 -8.08 -17.26
CA GLN A 109 -0.93 -9.02 -16.80
C GLN A 109 -1.20 -10.49 -17.21
N GLY A 110 -2.29 -10.74 -17.95
CA GLY A 110 -2.63 -12.05 -18.53
C GLY A 110 -3.54 -12.92 -17.67
N VAL A 111 -4.18 -12.37 -16.64
CA VAL A 111 -5.22 -13.09 -15.88
C VAL A 111 -6.53 -13.05 -16.68
N PRO A 112 -7.13 -14.20 -17.05
CA PRO A 112 -8.40 -14.22 -17.77
C PRO A 112 -9.53 -13.59 -16.96
N ALA A 113 -10.38 -12.77 -17.59
CA ALA A 113 -11.49 -12.10 -16.91
C ALA A 113 -12.44 -13.06 -16.18
N ASN A 114 -12.67 -14.27 -16.70
CA ASN A 114 -13.50 -15.29 -16.04
C ASN A 114 -12.85 -15.93 -14.79
N LYS A 115 -11.60 -15.59 -14.49
CA LYS A 115 -10.87 -16.00 -13.27
C LYS A 115 -10.79 -14.88 -12.25
N ILE A 116 -11.29 -13.69 -12.58
CA ILE A 116 -11.39 -12.54 -11.69
C ILE A 116 -12.82 -12.49 -11.16
N GLN A 117 -12.97 -12.61 -9.85
CA GLN A 117 -14.25 -12.50 -9.16
C GLN A 117 -14.30 -11.23 -8.32
N PHE A 118 -15.51 -10.72 -8.05
CA PHE A 118 -15.70 -9.50 -7.28
C PHE A 118 -16.48 -9.79 -6.00
N ALA A 119 -15.91 -9.40 -4.86
CA ALA A 119 -16.61 -9.33 -3.58
C ALA A 119 -17.03 -7.87 -3.37
N LEU A 120 -18.20 -7.51 -3.93
CA LEU A 120 -18.72 -6.14 -3.92
C LEU A 120 -19.46 -5.77 -2.63
N GLU A 121 -19.94 -6.79 -1.90
CA GLU A 121 -20.62 -6.57 -0.63
C GLU A 121 -19.62 -6.11 0.43
N PRO A 122 -19.93 -5.06 1.22
CA PRO A 122 -19.12 -4.68 2.36
C PRO A 122 -18.99 -5.87 3.31
N ALA A 123 -17.78 -6.15 3.77
CA ALA A 123 -17.59 -7.12 4.84
C ALA A 123 -18.27 -6.57 6.11
N LEU A 124 -19.48 -7.08 6.40
CA LEU A 124 -20.16 -6.88 7.68
C LEU A 124 -19.31 -7.60 8.73
N GLY A 125 -18.47 -6.86 9.45
CA GLY A 125 -17.63 -7.42 10.51
C GLY A 125 -18.46 -8.26 11.48
N THR A 126 -17.97 -9.45 11.83
CA THR A 126 -18.53 -10.28 12.90
C THR A 126 -18.11 -9.76 14.26
#